data_AF-B8GTZ8-F1
#
_entry.id   AF-B8GTZ8-F1
#
_cell.length_a   1.000
_cell.length_b   1.000
_cell.length_c   1.000
_cell.angle_alpha   90.00
_cell.angle_beta   90.00
_cell.angle_gamma   90.00
#
_symmetry.space_group_name_H-M   'P 1'
#
loop_
_entity.id
_entity.type
_entity.pdbx_description
1 polymer ?
#
loop_
_entity_poly.entity_id
_entity_poly.type
_entity_poly.pdbx_seq_one_letter_code
_entity_poly.pdbx_strand_id
1 'polypeptide(L)'
;MNGLEALALPANIAWLILGAFSVVWVFLGWYLGRRARTVDDYMLAGRNVGLALATATAMATWVTTNTTMAAPQFALQLGIWGMVGYALGSVGLILFAPLAGRIRRLMPGGFTSGDFIRLRYGKTAWRVFLVISLIYGLGWLISLGMAGGVLIEALAGIDYRVGMSVILFICVLYTLLGGLRAVIGTDFVQTILILVGLVILAWLVIAQVGFGEIHVTVSEQRPELLNLLFPAAIMFLFNNLLFGVGEIFHSNVWWSRAFAFGQGVGKRAYLMAGLLWMPIPIVAGFIALATPALGINVPGADMVGPLVAGELLGLAGAIIVFIVVFSALASSLDSVLAATSDLVTRDIYKGHLRKSAGEREVYLAAKSIVLFLGVITWAVCMLRLGTLGAVLQFLGAFVASTIMPIVAGLYWRRTNPWGVIAAMVLGTVIGLYSYFAIGFYVAALVSAAISMALVLISTWLWPRDFQWASLREAPAHG
;
A
#
# COMPACT_ATOMS: atom_id res chain seq x y z
N MET A 1 42.09 0.76 11.41
CA MET A 1 41.23 1.88 11.87
C MET A 1 41.01 2.89 10.74
N ASN A 2 40.28 2.53 9.68
CA ASN A 2 39.79 3.45 8.63
C ASN A 2 38.31 3.14 8.32
N GLY A 3 37.51 2.92 9.36
CA GLY A 3 36.06 2.69 9.27
C GLY A 3 35.32 3.99 9.58
N LEU A 4 35.51 5.02 8.76
CA LEU A 4 34.46 6.01 8.60
C LEU A 4 33.41 5.33 7.73
N GLU A 5 32.25 5.05 8.32
CA GLU A 5 31.05 4.59 7.64
C GLU A 5 30.86 5.40 6.36
N ALA A 6 31.27 4.84 5.22
CA ALA A 6 31.08 5.51 3.94
C ALA A 6 29.58 5.42 3.64
N LEU A 7 28.84 6.47 4.02
CA LEU A 7 27.47 6.66 3.60
C LEU A 7 27.37 6.42 2.09
N ALA A 8 26.37 5.65 1.67
CA ALA A 8 26.20 5.32 0.25
C ALA A 8 26.09 6.59 -0.60
N LEU A 9 25.49 7.66 -0.05
CA LEU A 9 25.26 8.93 -0.72
C LEU A 9 25.73 10.12 0.13
N PRO A 10 26.60 11.01 -0.39
CA PRO A 10 26.93 12.27 0.27
C PRO A 10 25.68 13.13 0.52
N ALA A 11 25.53 13.67 1.73
CA ALA A 11 24.34 14.41 2.15
C ALA A 11 24.00 15.60 1.22
N ASN A 12 25.00 16.30 0.70
CA ASN A 12 24.81 17.40 -0.26
C ASN A 12 24.16 16.93 -1.58
N ILE A 13 24.56 15.75 -2.07
CA ILE A 13 23.96 15.15 -3.27
C ILE A 13 22.54 14.69 -2.96
N ALA A 14 22.31 14.09 -1.79
CA ALA A 14 20.98 13.70 -1.35
C ALA A 14 20.03 14.91 -1.28
N TRP A 15 20.47 16.03 -0.70
CA TRP A 15 19.70 17.28 -0.66
C TRP A 15 19.41 17.84 -2.05
N LEU A 16 20.37 17.78 -2.97
CA LEU A 16 20.19 18.23 -4.35
C LEU A 16 19.16 17.36 -5.08
N ILE A 17 19.23 16.03 -4.93
CA ILE A 17 18.25 15.10 -5.50
C ILE A 17 16.87 15.35 -4.89
N LEU A 18 16.76 15.48 -3.57
CA LEU A 18 15.50 15.80 -2.90
C LEU A 18 14.91 17.11 -3.41
N GLY A 19 15.72 18.17 -3.53
CA GLY A 19 15.28 19.46 -4.05
C GLY A 19 14.80 19.38 -5.50
N ALA A 20 15.59 18.77 -6.39
CA ALA A 20 15.24 18.61 -7.80
C ALA A 20 13.96 17.76 -7.96
N PHE A 21 13.87 16.64 -7.26
CA PHE A 21 12.71 15.76 -7.24
C PHE A 21 11.46 16.51 -6.74
N SER A 22 11.60 17.30 -5.67
CA SER A 22 10.50 18.12 -5.14
C SER A 22 9.97 19.09 -6.18
N VAL A 23 10.86 19.82 -6.85
CA VAL A 23 10.47 20.78 -7.89
C VAL A 23 9.76 20.08 -9.03
N VAL A 24 10.30 18.95 -9.52
CA VAL A 24 9.73 18.19 -10.63
C VAL A 24 8.34 17.66 -10.28
N TRP A 25 8.13 17.06 -9.11
CA TRP A 25 6.81 16.50 -8.78
C TRP A 25 5.79 17.52 -8.35
N VAL A 26 6.18 18.58 -7.65
CA VAL A 26 5.27 19.70 -7.39
C VAL A 26 4.84 20.33 -8.70
N PHE A 27 5.76 20.49 -9.66
CA PHE A 27 5.43 20.97 -11.01
C PHE A 27 4.50 20.02 -11.76
N LEU A 28 4.80 18.72 -11.81
CA LEU A 28 3.96 17.72 -12.48
C LEU A 28 2.58 17.62 -11.83
N GLY A 29 2.53 17.65 -10.50
CA GLY A 29 1.30 17.69 -9.70
C GLY A 29 0.42 18.87 -10.09
N TRP A 30 0.98 20.07 -10.09
CA TRP A 30 0.29 21.29 -10.53
C TRP A 30 -0.12 21.24 -12.01
N TYR A 31 0.78 20.82 -12.90
CA TYR A 31 0.57 20.83 -14.35
C TYR A 31 -0.53 19.86 -14.79
N LEU A 32 -0.58 18.67 -14.19
CA LEU A 32 -1.61 17.66 -14.44
C LEU A 32 -2.90 17.99 -13.70
N GLY A 33 -2.80 18.52 -12.48
CA GLY A 33 -3.93 18.86 -11.60
C GLY A 33 -4.72 20.10 -12.02
N ARG A 34 -4.10 21.08 -12.68
CA ARG A 34 -4.77 22.34 -13.11
C ARG A 34 -5.97 22.16 -14.04
N ARG A 35 -6.14 20.97 -14.62
CA ARG A 35 -7.28 20.62 -15.47
C ARG A 35 -8.49 20.11 -14.68
N ALA A 36 -8.35 19.81 -13.39
CA ALA A 36 -9.46 19.37 -12.55
C ALA A 36 -10.31 20.57 -12.11
N ARG A 37 -11.53 20.66 -12.66
CA ARG A 37 -12.48 21.74 -12.35
C ARG A 37 -13.68 21.27 -11.52
N THR A 38 -13.94 19.97 -11.49
CA THR A 38 -15.05 19.35 -10.76
C THR A 38 -14.55 18.38 -9.69
N VAL A 39 -15.43 17.99 -8.75
CA VAL A 39 -15.07 16.99 -7.74
C VAL A 39 -14.83 15.61 -8.37
N ASP A 40 -15.53 15.26 -9.44
CA ASP A 40 -15.31 14.00 -10.18
C ASP A 40 -13.96 13.99 -10.92
N ASP A 41 -13.53 15.13 -11.45
CA ASP A 41 -12.17 15.28 -12.00
C ASP A 41 -11.10 15.11 -10.93
N TYR A 42 -11.30 15.72 -9.76
CA TYR A 42 -10.32 15.71 -8.67
C TYR A 42 -10.20 14.34 -8.01
N MET A 43 -11.34 13.71 -7.68
CA MET A 43 -11.36 12.44 -6.93
C MET A 43 -11.28 11.20 -7.84
N LEU A 44 -11.77 11.27 -9.08
CA LEU A 44 -11.95 10.07 -9.94
C LEU A 44 -11.39 10.23 -11.35
N ALA A 45 -10.57 11.25 -11.56
CA ALA A 45 -9.94 11.51 -12.85
C ALA A 45 -10.92 11.64 -14.04
N GLY A 46 -12.19 11.98 -13.77
CA GLY A 46 -13.26 12.02 -14.77
C GLY A 46 -13.62 10.65 -15.37
N ARG A 47 -13.31 9.55 -14.65
CA ARG A 47 -13.83 8.19 -14.90
C ARG A 47 -13.53 7.58 -16.27
N ASN A 48 -12.50 8.06 -16.97
CA ASN A 48 -12.16 7.66 -18.35
C ASN A 48 -10.69 7.24 -18.52
N VAL A 49 -10.09 6.62 -17.50
CA VAL A 49 -8.70 6.15 -17.58
C VAL A 49 -8.62 4.87 -18.44
N GLY A 50 -7.81 4.91 -19.49
CA GLY A 50 -7.58 3.79 -20.41
C GLY A 50 -6.69 2.68 -19.84
N LEU A 51 -6.64 1.52 -20.51
CA LEU A 51 -6.01 0.31 -19.99
C LEU A 51 -4.54 0.47 -19.62
N ALA A 52 -3.72 1.11 -20.46
CA ALA A 52 -2.28 1.26 -20.19
C ALA A 52 -2.01 2.03 -18.89
N LEU A 53 -2.62 3.21 -18.75
CA LEU A 53 -2.50 4.04 -17.54
C LEU A 53 -3.16 3.36 -16.34
N ALA A 54 -4.29 2.67 -16.52
CA ALA A 54 -4.98 1.94 -15.46
C ALA A 54 -4.15 0.78 -14.91
N THR A 55 -3.53 -0.03 -15.78
CA THR A 55 -2.61 -1.10 -15.37
C THR A 55 -1.40 -0.52 -14.65
N ALA A 56 -0.81 0.54 -15.22
CA ALA A 56 0.39 1.14 -14.66
C ALA A 56 0.14 1.75 -13.28
N THR A 57 -0.90 2.57 -13.08
CA THR A 57 -1.20 3.12 -11.74
C THR A 57 -1.59 2.03 -10.75
N ALA A 58 -2.36 1.02 -11.15
CA ALA A 58 -2.71 -0.09 -10.25
C ALA A 58 -1.48 -0.88 -9.80
N MET A 59 -0.51 -1.08 -10.70
CA MET A 59 0.76 -1.70 -10.37
C MET A 59 1.64 -0.77 -9.52
N ALA A 60 1.78 0.50 -9.92
CA ALA A 60 2.57 1.55 -9.26
C ALA A 60 2.26 1.67 -7.78
N THR A 61 0.96 1.75 -7.49
CA THR A 61 0.40 1.89 -6.15
C THR A 61 0.85 0.75 -5.23
N TRP A 62 1.15 -0.42 -5.79
CA TRP A 62 1.62 -1.58 -5.05
C TRP A 62 3.14 -1.70 -5.01
N VAL A 63 3.86 -1.05 -5.92
CA VAL A 63 5.33 -0.92 -5.86
C VAL A 63 5.66 0.15 -4.82
N THR A 64 5.56 -0.24 -3.56
CA THR A 64 5.76 0.66 -2.43
C THR A 64 7.20 0.63 -1.94
N THR A 65 7.58 1.62 -1.14
CA THR A 65 8.84 1.57 -0.37
C THR A 65 8.92 0.30 0.49
N ASN A 66 7.78 -0.18 0.99
CA ASN A 66 7.73 -1.45 1.71
C ASN A 66 8.09 -2.62 0.80
N THR A 67 7.81 -2.57 -0.50
CA THR A 67 8.24 -3.62 -1.44
C THR A 67 9.75 -3.60 -1.63
N THR A 68 10.34 -2.42 -1.75
CA THR A 68 11.80 -2.28 -1.94
C THR A 68 12.62 -2.45 -0.67
N MET A 69 12.02 -2.34 0.52
CA MET A 69 12.71 -2.49 1.81
C MET A 69 12.29 -3.77 2.56
N ALA A 70 10.99 -4.02 2.70
CA ALA A 70 10.49 -5.16 3.45
C ALA A 70 10.62 -6.49 2.70
N ALA A 71 10.53 -6.54 1.37
CA ALA A 71 10.75 -7.80 0.64
C ALA A 71 12.20 -8.31 0.78
N PRO A 72 13.24 -7.47 0.63
CA PRO A 72 14.62 -7.81 1.01
C PRO A 72 14.76 -8.22 2.47
N GLN A 73 14.15 -7.48 3.40
CA GLN A 73 14.16 -7.81 4.83
C GLN A 73 13.61 -9.21 5.09
N PHE A 74 12.43 -9.54 4.53
CA PHE A 74 11.81 -10.85 4.72
C PHE A 74 12.61 -11.96 4.06
N ALA A 75 13.30 -11.70 2.95
CA ALA A 75 14.21 -12.69 2.36
C ALA A 75 15.37 -13.04 3.31
N LEU A 76 15.94 -12.05 4.02
CA LEU A 76 16.98 -12.30 5.04
C LEU A 76 16.48 -12.94 6.33
N GLN A 77 15.18 -12.82 6.65
CA GLN A 77 14.60 -13.35 7.88
C GLN A 77 13.92 -14.71 7.70
N LEU A 78 13.30 -14.93 6.54
CA LEU A 78 12.41 -16.06 6.24
C LEU A 78 12.81 -16.80 4.95
N GLY A 79 13.92 -16.40 4.32
CA GLY A 79 14.47 -17.08 3.17
C GLY A 79 13.62 -16.96 1.91
N ILE A 80 13.61 -18.04 1.11
CA ILE A 80 12.84 -18.12 -0.14
C ILE A 80 11.35 -17.85 0.10
N TRP A 81 10.80 -18.35 1.20
CA TRP A 81 9.41 -18.12 1.56
C TRP A 81 9.12 -16.68 1.98
N GLY A 82 10.11 -15.93 2.47
CA GLY A 82 9.95 -14.50 2.74
C GLY A 82 9.65 -13.71 1.48
N MET A 83 10.45 -13.90 0.43
CA MET A 83 10.26 -13.20 -0.86
C MET A 83 9.01 -13.68 -1.61
N VAL A 84 8.74 -15.00 -1.63
CA VAL A 84 7.55 -15.57 -2.26
C VAL A 84 6.28 -15.15 -1.50
N GLY A 85 6.32 -15.21 -0.16
CA GLY A 85 5.22 -14.79 0.71
C GLY A 85 4.86 -13.32 0.51
N TYR A 86 5.86 -12.45 0.34
CA TYR A 86 5.61 -11.06 -0.02
C TYR A 86 4.98 -10.92 -1.41
N ALA A 87 5.51 -11.64 -2.41
CA ALA A 87 4.99 -11.65 -3.77
C ALA A 87 3.54 -12.15 -3.89
N LEU A 88 3.06 -12.99 -2.95
CA LEU A 88 1.65 -13.37 -2.89
C LEU A 88 0.69 -12.20 -2.62
N GLY A 89 1.18 -11.02 -2.21
CA GLY A 89 0.38 -9.80 -2.23
C GLY A 89 -0.25 -9.51 -3.60
N SER A 90 0.40 -9.91 -4.70
CA SER A 90 -0.15 -9.81 -6.06
C SER A 90 -1.47 -10.57 -6.25
N VAL A 91 -1.68 -11.64 -5.50
CA VAL A 91 -2.92 -12.43 -5.56
C VAL A 91 -4.09 -11.57 -5.15
N GLY A 92 -3.93 -10.62 -4.23
CA GLY A 92 -4.96 -9.63 -3.91
C GLY A 92 -5.37 -8.80 -5.12
N LEU A 93 -4.43 -8.34 -5.97
CA LEU A 93 -4.75 -7.60 -7.19
C LEU A 93 -5.47 -8.48 -8.22
N ILE A 94 -4.97 -9.71 -8.40
CA ILE A 94 -5.56 -10.69 -9.31
C ILE A 94 -7.00 -11.03 -8.89
N LEU A 95 -7.23 -11.25 -7.59
CA LEU A 95 -8.55 -11.54 -7.06
C LEU A 95 -9.46 -10.29 -7.03
N PHE A 96 -8.89 -9.08 -6.91
CA PHE A 96 -9.67 -7.85 -7.00
C PHE A 96 -10.12 -7.54 -8.43
N ALA A 97 -9.45 -8.07 -9.45
CA ALA A 97 -9.83 -7.87 -10.85
C ALA A 97 -11.32 -8.17 -11.17
N PRO A 98 -11.89 -9.34 -10.84
CA PRO A 98 -13.32 -9.59 -11.01
C PRO A 98 -14.20 -8.69 -10.13
N LEU A 99 -13.74 -8.32 -8.92
CA LEU A 99 -14.45 -7.43 -8.01
C LEU A 99 -14.55 -6.03 -8.60
N ALA A 100 -13.45 -5.44 -9.07
CA ALA A 100 -13.42 -4.12 -9.71
C ALA A 100 -14.40 -4.03 -10.89
N GLY A 101 -14.40 -5.05 -11.75
CA GLY A 101 -15.37 -5.13 -12.87
C GLY A 101 -16.82 -5.27 -12.41
N ARG A 102 -17.07 -5.82 -11.22
CA ARG A 102 -18.41 -5.95 -10.64
C ARG A 102 -18.85 -4.68 -9.90
N ILE A 103 -17.96 -4.08 -9.11
CA ILE A 103 -18.14 -2.78 -8.45
C ILE A 103 -18.54 -1.73 -9.48
N ARG A 104 -17.80 -1.63 -10.59
CA ARG A 104 -18.10 -0.68 -11.67
C ARG A 104 -19.48 -0.89 -12.31
N ARG A 105 -19.95 -2.14 -12.40
CA ARG A 105 -21.27 -2.47 -12.97
C ARG A 105 -22.42 -2.22 -11.99
N LEU A 106 -22.20 -2.44 -10.70
CA LEU A 106 -23.21 -2.27 -9.66
C LEU A 106 -23.35 -0.81 -9.21
N MET A 107 -22.24 -0.07 -9.19
CA MET A 107 -22.16 1.30 -8.66
C MET A 107 -21.50 2.24 -9.69
N PRO A 108 -22.14 2.51 -10.84
CA PRO A 108 -21.56 3.38 -11.87
C PRO A 108 -21.29 4.81 -11.36
N GLY A 109 -22.10 5.29 -10.40
CA GLY A 109 -21.95 6.58 -9.71
C GLY A 109 -21.27 6.50 -8.33
N GLY A 110 -20.66 5.37 -7.96
CA GLY A 110 -19.97 5.22 -6.67
C GLY A 110 -18.72 6.11 -6.57
N PHE A 111 -18.38 6.52 -5.33
CA PHE A 111 -17.19 7.33 -5.05
C PHE A 111 -16.21 6.62 -4.12
N THR A 112 -16.68 5.99 -3.04
CA THR A 112 -15.81 5.35 -2.04
C THR A 112 -16.18 3.90 -1.77
N SER A 113 -15.25 3.16 -1.15
CA SER A 113 -15.58 1.84 -0.57
C SER A 113 -16.61 1.94 0.56
N GLY A 114 -16.63 3.05 1.30
CA GLY A 114 -17.61 3.33 2.34
C GLY A 114 -19.04 3.44 1.79
N ASP A 115 -19.24 4.05 0.62
CA ASP A 115 -20.53 4.10 -0.06
C ASP A 115 -21.10 2.71 -0.31
N PHE A 116 -20.25 1.78 -0.75
CA PHE A 116 -20.67 0.40 -0.99
C PHE A 116 -21.18 -0.26 0.29
N ILE A 117 -20.42 -0.17 1.39
CA ILE A 117 -20.82 -0.74 2.67
C ILE A 117 -22.11 -0.10 3.18
N ARG A 118 -22.24 1.22 3.04
CA ARG A 118 -23.45 1.96 3.44
C ARG A 118 -24.68 1.50 2.66
N LEU A 119 -24.60 1.41 1.34
CA LEU A 119 -25.74 1.03 0.50
C LEU A 119 -26.05 -0.47 0.64
N ARG A 120 -25.03 -1.33 0.81
CA ARG A 120 -25.20 -2.78 0.90
C ARG A 120 -25.67 -3.25 2.28
N TYR A 121 -25.19 -2.63 3.35
CA TYR A 121 -25.36 -3.12 4.73
C TYR A 121 -25.95 -2.10 5.70
N GLY A 122 -26.07 -0.83 5.30
CA GLY A 122 -26.64 0.23 6.12
C GLY A 122 -25.62 0.96 7.00
N LYS A 123 -26.12 1.95 7.75
CA LYS A 123 -25.30 2.96 8.46
C LYS A 123 -24.44 2.37 9.58
N THR A 124 -24.88 1.34 10.27
CA THR A 124 -24.12 0.74 11.38
C THR A 124 -22.88 0.02 10.87
N ALA A 125 -23.02 -0.84 9.86
CA ALA A 125 -21.89 -1.51 9.22
C ALA A 125 -20.92 -0.50 8.60
N TRP A 126 -21.46 0.55 8.00
CA TRP A 126 -20.66 1.65 7.45
C TRP A 126 -19.80 2.33 8.52
N ARG A 127 -20.34 2.70 9.68
CA ARG A 127 -19.54 3.30 10.77
C ARG A 127 -18.41 2.40 11.25
N VAL A 128 -18.67 1.10 11.41
CA VAL A 128 -17.64 0.11 11.78
C VAL A 128 -16.55 0.06 10.71
N PHE A 129 -16.95 -0.03 9.44
CA PHE A 129 -16.01 -0.02 8.32
C PHE A 129 -15.17 1.26 8.27
N LEU A 130 -15.76 2.43 8.52
CA LEU A 130 -15.02 3.70 8.57
C LEU A 130 -13.98 3.73 9.69
N VAL A 131 -14.28 3.19 10.88
CA VAL A 131 -13.29 3.11 11.97
C VAL A 131 -12.10 2.25 11.55
N ILE A 132 -12.35 1.08 10.95
CA ILE A 132 -11.31 0.19 10.40
C ILE A 132 -10.51 0.90 9.30
N SER A 133 -11.19 1.59 8.38
CA SER A 133 -10.59 2.38 7.29
C SER A 133 -9.69 3.51 7.78
N LEU A 134 -10.09 4.23 8.83
CA LEU A 134 -9.29 5.33 9.38
C LEU A 134 -8.06 4.83 10.12
N ILE A 135 -8.19 3.77 10.93
CA ILE A 135 -7.05 3.16 11.63
C ILE A 135 -6.05 2.61 10.61
N TYR A 136 -6.55 1.89 9.60
CA TYR A 136 -5.72 1.37 8.51
C TYR A 136 -5.03 2.49 7.73
N GLY A 137 -5.78 3.49 7.25
CA GLY A 137 -5.24 4.58 6.44
C GLY A 137 -4.19 5.40 7.18
N LEU A 138 -4.46 5.78 8.44
CA LEU A 138 -3.48 6.49 9.28
C LEU A 138 -2.26 5.63 9.58
N GLY A 139 -2.44 4.37 9.96
CA GLY A 139 -1.33 3.48 10.25
C GLY A 139 -0.44 3.23 9.03
N TRP A 140 -1.04 3.12 7.84
CA TRP A 140 -0.28 2.96 6.60
C TRP A 140 0.49 4.24 6.24
N LEU A 141 -0.11 5.42 6.40
CA LEU A 141 0.59 6.70 6.25
C LEU A 141 1.78 6.82 7.22
N ILE A 142 1.60 6.41 8.48
CA ILE A 142 2.66 6.40 9.50
C ILE A 142 3.79 5.46 9.07
N SER A 143 3.46 4.25 8.61
CA SER A 143 4.44 3.28 8.11
C SER A 143 5.26 3.85 6.96
N LEU A 144 4.62 4.45 5.94
CA LEU A 144 5.32 5.08 4.83
C LEU A 144 6.18 6.27 5.29
N GLY A 145 5.65 7.16 6.13
CA GLY A 145 6.41 8.29 6.67
C GLY A 145 7.66 7.85 7.43
N MET A 146 7.53 6.80 8.25
CA MET A 146 8.68 6.19 8.94
C MET A 146 9.68 5.60 7.96
N ALA A 147 9.23 4.90 6.91
CA ALA A 147 10.11 4.29 5.92
C ALA A 147 10.96 5.35 5.21
N GLY A 148 10.36 6.50 4.89
CA GLY A 148 11.08 7.65 4.33
C GLY A 148 12.20 8.16 5.22
N GLY A 149 11.93 8.37 6.51
CA GLY A 149 12.94 8.84 7.45
C GLY A 149 14.09 7.85 7.61
N VAL A 150 13.78 6.56 7.80
CA VAL A 150 14.79 5.50 7.97
C VAL A 150 15.66 5.39 6.72
N LEU A 151 15.04 5.46 5.54
CA LEU A 151 15.76 5.38 4.28
C LEU A 151 16.76 6.53 4.08
N ILE A 152 16.32 7.78 4.31
CA ILE A 152 17.23 8.93 4.14
C ILE A 152 18.37 8.85 5.17
N GLU A 153 18.06 8.49 6.42
CA GLU A 153 19.07 8.28 7.46
C GLU A 153 20.11 7.24 7.03
N ALA A 154 19.65 6.07 6.55
CA ALA A 154 20.52 4.97 6.14
C ALA A 154 21.38 5.28 4.91
N LEU A 155 20.82 5.95 3.89
CA LEU A 155 21.51 6.18 2.62
C LEU A 155 22.39 7.43 2.64
N ALA A 156 21.94 8.50 3.29
CA ALA A 156 22.52 9.83 3.19
C ALA A 156 23.02 10.40 4.53
N GLY A 157 22.78 9.71 5.65
CA GLY A 157 23.18 10.17 6.99
C GLY A 157 22.44 11.42 7.46
N ILE A 158 21.33 11.79 6.80
CA ILE A 158 20.49 12.90 7.24
C ILE A 158 19.61 12.39 8.37
N ASP A 159 19.55 13.14 9.48
CA ASP A 159 18.73 12.80 10.64
C ASP A 159 17.31 12.36 10.24
N TYR A 160 16.86 11.26 10.85
CA TYR A 160 15.56 10.65 10.61
C TYR A 160 14.41 11.66 10.62
N ARG A 161 14.37 12.56 11.62
CA ARG A 161 13.26 13.51 11.81
C ARG A 161 13.27 14.56 10.70
N VAL A 162 14.45 15.00 10.30
CA VAL A 162 14.62 15.97 9.21
C VAL A 162 14.21 15.35 7.87
N GLY A 163 14.75 14.17 7.53
CA GLY A 163 14.44 13.46 6.30
C GLY A 163 12.94 13.15 6.18
N MET A 164 12.35 12.57 7.22
CA MET A 164 10.91 12.27 7.29
C MET A 164 10.04 13.52 7.11
N SER A 165 10.41 14.63 7.76
CA SER A 165 9.65 15.89 7.67
C SER A 165 9.62 16.44 6.25
N VAL A 166 10.78 16.46 5.59
CA VAL A 166 10.91 16.97 4.22
C VAL A 166 10.08 16.14 3.25
N ILE A 167 10.18 14.81 3.35
CA ILE A 167 9.40 13.89 2.52
C ILE A 167 7.90 14.12 2.69
N LEU A 168 7.41 14.11 3.94
CA LEU A 168 5.98 14.30 4.20
C LEU A 168 5.49 15.65 3.70
N PHE A 169 6.28 16.71 3.92
CA PHE A 169 5.96 18.04 3.44
C PHE A 169 5.80 18.08 1.92
N ILE A 170 6.74 17.50 1.17
CA ILE A 170 6.69 17.44 -0.29
C ILE A 170 5.46 16.65 -0.75
N CYS A 171 5.24 15.47 -0.18
CA CYS A 171 4.12 14.60 -0.55
C CYS A 171 2.76 15.25 -0.29
N VAL A 172 2.60 15.90 0.86
CA VAL A 172 1.38 16.65 1.18
C VAL A 172 1.19 17.79 0.17
N LEU A 173 2.25 18.55 -0.13
CA LEU A 173 2.18 19.72 -1.00
C LEU A 173 1.73 19.38 -2.42
N TYR A 174 2.32 18.38 -3.08
CA TYR A 174 1.92 18.07 -4.44
C TYR A 174 0.57 17.32 -4.49
N THR A 175 0.21 16.57 -3.45
CA THR A 175 -1.12 15.93 -3.33
C THR A 175 -2.23 16.99 -3.27
N LEU A 176 -2.01 18.09 -2.54
CA LEU A 176 -2.94 19.22 -2.44
C LEU A 176 -3.20 19.90 -3.80
N LEU A 177 -2.23 19.86 -4.70
CA LEU A 177 -2.27 20.53 -6.01
C LEU A 177 -2.82 19.63 -7.12
N GLY A 178 -2.63 18.31 -7.02
CA GLY A 178 -2.75 17.39 -8.15
C GLY A 178 -4.07 16.62 -8.31
N GLY A 179 -4.69 16.15 -7.22
CA GLY A 179 -5.81 15.20 -7.29
C GLY A 179 -5.46 13.88 -7.99
N LEU A 180 -6.43 12.97 -8.17
CA LEU A 180 -6.19 11.61 -8.66
C LEU A 180 -5.57 11.57 -10.08
N ARG A 181 -5.87 12.54 -10.96
CA ARG A 181 -5.23 12.60 -12.29
C ARG A 181 -3.73 12.79 -12.21
N ALA A 182 -3.28 13.69 -11.34
CA ALA A 182 -1.86 13.90 -11.15
C ALA A 182 -1.20 12.66 -10.58
N VAL A 183 -1.81 12.06 -9.55
CA VAL A 183 -1.32 10.81 -8.92
C VAL A 183 -1.14 9.72 -9.98
N ILE A 184 -2.15 9.45 -10.82
CA ILE A 184 -2.04 8.44 -11.89
C ILE A 184 -0.90 8.75 -12.87
N GLY A 185 -0.69 10.04 -13.20
CA GLY A 185 0.38 10.46 -14.10
C GLY A 185 1.78 10.34 -13.48
N THR A 186 1.95 10.73 -12.22
CA THR A 186 3.21 10.63 -11.50
C THR A 186 3.57 9.17 -11.21
N ASP A 187 2.58 8.36 -10.81
CA ASP A 187 2.68 6.91 -10.62
C ASP A 187 3.30 6.21 -11.83
N PHE A 188 2.86 6.59 -13.04
CA PHE A 188 3.34 5.99 -14.28
C PHE A 188 4.85 6.19 -14.45
N VAL A 189 5.34 7.42 -14.24
CA VAL A 189 6.76 7.76 -14.38
C VAL A 189 7.58 7.09 -13.27
N GLN A 190 7.11 7.17 -12.02
CA GLN A 190 7.77 6.57 -10.86
C GLN A 190 7.92 5.05 -11.00
N THR A 191 6.90 4.38 -11.53
CA THR A 191 6.94 2.94 -11.80
C THR A 191 8.03 2.54 -12.77
N ILE A 192 8.18 3.30 -13.87
CA ILE A 192 9.23 3.02 -14.85
C ILE A 192 10.61 3.15 -14.21
N LEU A 193 10.82 4.20 -13.40
CA LEU A 193 12.07 4.40 -12.66
C LEU A 193 12.36 3.21 -11.74
N ILE A 194 11.36 2.75 -10.97
CA ILE A 194 11.54 1.64 -10.03
C ILE A 194 11.85 0.33 -10.76
N LEU A 195 11.12 0.00 -11.84
CA LEU A 195 11.35 -1.21 -12.62
C LEU A 195 12.75 -1.24 -13.23
N VAL A 196 13.17 -0.14 -13.86
CA VAL A 196 14.51 -0.03 -14.45
C VAL A 196 15.58 -0.18 -13.38
N GLY A 197 15.44 0.53 -12.26
CA GLY A 197 16.40 0.44 -11.14
C GLY A 197 16.52 -0.97 -10.57
N LEU A 198 15.39 -1.66 -10.38
CA LEU A 198 15.39 -3.03 -9.85
C LEU A 198 16.03 -4.03 -10.82
N VAL A 199 15.77 -3.91 -12.13
CA VAL A 199 16.38 -4.77 -13.15
C VAL A 199 17.90 -4.56 -13.21
N ILE A 200 18.35 -3.31 -13.14
CA ILE A 200 19.79 -2.98 -13.10
C ILE A 200 20.46 -3.62 -11.89
N LEU A 201 19.86 -3.45 -10.70
CA LEU A 201 20.42 -4.03 -9.46
C LEU A 201 20.47 -5.55 -9.50
N ALA A 202 19.40 -6.20 -9.98
CA ALA A 202 19.36 -7.64 -10.12
C ALA A 202 20.44 -8.15 -11.08
N TRP A 203 20.61 -7.48 -12.22
CA TRP A 203 21.65 -7.81 -13.18
C TRP A 203 23.05 -7.68 -12.58
N LEU A 204 23.32 -6.63 -11.80
CA LEU A 204 24.62 -6.40 -11.17
C LEU A 204 24.96 -7.41 -10.08
N VAL A 205 23.99 -7.78 -9.24
CA VAL A 205 24.16 -8.87 -8.27
C VAL A 205 24.62 -10.14 -8.98
N ILE A 206 23.96 -10.49 -10.07
CA ILE A 206 24.28 -11.69 -10.85
C ILE A 206 25.63 -11.56 -11.55
N ALA A 207 25.95 -10.39 -12.10
CA ALA A 207 27.18 -10.17 -12.86
C ALA A 207 28.44 -10.10 -11.97
N GLN A 208 28.34 -9.54 -10.77
CA GLN A 208 29.48 -9.36 -9.86
C GLN A 208 29.67 -10.52 -8.88
N VAL A 209 28.57 -11.06 -8.34
CA VAL A 209 28.62 -12.14 -7.35
C VAL A 209 28.41 -13.51 -8.02
N GLY A 210 27.40 -13.61 -8.89
CA GLY A 210 27.04 -14.87 -9.54
C GLY A 210 26.08 -15.73 -8.71
N PHE A 211 25.17 -16.44 -9.37
CA PHE A 211 24.19 -17.31 -8.71
C PHE A 211 24.83 -18.42 -7.88
N GLY A 212 25.94 -19.00 -8.37
CA GLY A 212 26.64 -20.08 -7.68
C GLY A 212 27.21 -19.64 -6.34
N GLU A 213 27.88 -18.49 -6.31
CA GLU A 213 28.49 -17.94 -5.10
C GLU A 213 27.42 -17.54 -4.08
N ILE A 214 26.33 -16.91 -4.51
CA ILE A 214 25.19 -16.60 -3.63
C ILE A 214 24.64 -17.89 -3.01
N HIS A 215 24.45 -18.94 -3.80
CA HIS A 215 23.96 -20.22 -3.28
C HIS A 215 24.92 -20.85 -2.28
N VAL A 216 26.22 -20.90 -2.60
CA VAL A 216 27.26 -21.47 -1.72
C VAL A 216 27.32 -20.71 -0.40
N THR A 217 27.48 -19.39 -0.45
CA THR A 217 27.61 -18.55 0.75
C THR A 217 26.36 -18.57 1.63
N VAL A 218 25.16 -18.56 1.03
CA VAL A 218 23.90 -18.73 1.79
C VAL A 218 23.82 -20.14 2.40
N SER A 219 24.21 -21.18 1.66
CA SER A 219 24.18 -22.56 2.18
C SER A 219 25.13 -22.77 3.35
N GLU A 220 26.30 -22.12 3.32
CA GLU A 220 27.33 -22.25 4.35
C GLU A 220 27.03 -21.38 5.58
N GLN A 221 26.62 -20.14 5.37
CA GLN A 221 26.49 -19.16 6.45
C GLN A 221 25.08 -19.07 7.02
N ARG A 222 24.03 -19.33 6.21
CA ARG A 222 22.61 -19.20 6.58
C ARG A 222 21.71 -20.27 5.92
N PRO A 223 21.99 -21.58 6.12
CA PRO A 223 21.24 -22.67 5.48
C PRO A 223 19.73 -22.64 5.79
N GLU A 224 19.32 -22.05 6.91
CA GLU A 224 17.92 -21.88 7.28
C GLU A 224 17.10 -21.08 6.25
N LEU A 225 17.73 -20.19 5.48
CA LEU A 225 17.07 -19.38 4.44
C LEU A 225 16.68 -20.21 3.21
N LEU A 226 17.27 -21.39 3.04
CA LEU A 226 16.95 -22.34 1.97
C LEU A 226 15.99 -23.44 2.45
N ASN A 227 15.67 -23.50 3.75
CA ASN A 227 14.80 -24.53 4.30
C ASN A 227 13.33 -24.30 3.91
N LEU A 228 12.83 -25.11 2.98
CA LEU A 228 11.44 -25.04 2.51
C LEU A 228 10.41 -25.46 3.56
N LEU A 229 10.81 -26.09 4.66
CA LEU A 229 9.92 -26.51 5.74
C LEU A 229 9.98 -25.58 6.95
N PHE A 230 10.51 -24.36 6.81
CA PHE A 230 10.58 -23.39 7.90
C PHE A 230 9.16 -22.97 8.35
N PRO A 231 8.66 -23.42 9.53
CA PRO A 231 7.24 -23.29 9.86
C PRO A 231 6.77 -21.84 9.97
N ALA A 232 7.59 -20.96 10.55
CA ALA A 232 7.30 -19.54 10.66
C ALA A 232 7.13 -18.88 9.27
N ALA A 233 7.93 -19.28 8.29
CA ALA A 233 7.86 -18.74 6.94
C ALA A 233 6.62 -19.20 6.16
N ILE A 234 6.18 -20.45 6.39
CA ILE A 234 4.92 -20.97 5.83
C ILE A 234 3.71 -20.25 6.44
N MET A 235 3.71 -20.02 7.75
CA MET A 235 2.62 -19.26 8.39
C MET A 235 2.60 -17.81 7.92
N PHE A 236 3.78 -17.19 7.80
CA PHE A 236 3.93 -15.84 7.24
C PHE A 236 3.36 -15.75 5.82
N LEU A 237 3.57 -16.77 4.97
CA LEU A 237 3.08 -16.80 3.59
C LEU A 237 1.55 -16.60 3.53
N PHE A 238 0.78 -17.35 4.33
CA PHE A 238 -0.68 -17.22 4.33
C PHE A 238 -1.17 -15.94 5.01
N ASN A 239 -0.50 -15.52 6.08
CA ASN A 239 -0.83 -14.26 6.74
C ASN A 239 -0.59 -13.06 5.81
N ASN A 240 0.53 -13.03 5.10
CA ASN A 240 0.85 -11.96 4.17
C ASN A 240 -0.07 -11.98 2.94
N LEU A 241 -0.44 -13.17 2.44
CA LEU A 241 -1.47 -13.31 1.41
C LEU A 241 -2.80 -12.67 1.85
N LEU A 242 -3.30 -13.03 3.03
CA LEU A 242 -4.57 -12.51 3.52
C LEU A 242 -4.49 -11.03 3.91
N PHE A 243 -3.33 -10.58 4.35
CA PHE A 243 -3.07 -9.15 4.50
C PHE A 243 -3.20 -8.41 3.17
N GLY A 244 -2.50 -8.86 2.13
CA GLY A 244 -2.55 -8.22 0.80
C GLY A 244 -3.94 -8.26 0.18
N VAL A 245 -4.65 -9.40 0.29
CA VAL A 245 -6.05 -9.52 -0.17
C VAL A 245 -6.96 -8.57 0.61
N GLY A 246 -6.82 -8.54 1.93
CA GLY A 246 -7.60 -7.68 2.81
C GLY A 246 -7.38 -6.21 2.51
N GLU A 247 -6.12 -5.79 2.40
CA GLU A 247 -5.74 -4.43 2.03
C GLU A 247 -6.41 -4.03 0.73
N ILE A 248 -6.26 -4.84 -0.33
CA ILE A 248 -6.72 -4.46 -1.65
C ILE A 248 -8.24 -4.38 -1.71
N PHE A 249 -8.91 -5.30 -1.04
CA PHE A 249 -10.37 -5.36 -1.07
C PHE A 249 -10.99 -4.23 -0.25
N HIS A 250 -10.34 -3.84 0.84
CA HIS A 250 -10.81 -2.83 1.79
C HIS A 250 -10.51 -1.39 1.35
N SER A 251 -9.27 -1.15 0.92
CA SER A 251 -8.69 0.18 0.84
C SER A 251 -9.32 1.03 -0.24
N ASN A 252 -9.67 2.28 0.12
CA ASN A 252 -10.28 3.23 -0.82
C ASN A 252 -9.32 3.60 -1.97
N VAL A 253 -8.02 3.34 -1.83
CA VAL A 253 -7.00 3.51 -2.87
C VAL A 253 -7.35 2.72 -4.13
N TRP A 254 -7.88 1.51 -3.97
CA TRP A 254 -8.25 0.61 -5.06
C TRP A 254 -9.65 0.84 -5.58
N TRP A 255 -10.58 1.19 -4.68
CA TRP A 255 -11.96 1.49 -5.07
C TRP A 255 -12.05 2.77 -5.89
N SER A 256 -11.38 3.86 -5.47
CA SER A 256 -11.32 5.11 -6.24
C SER A 256 -10.76 4.88 -7.65
N ARG A 257 -9.69 4.09 -7.79
CA ARG A 257 -9.15 3.67 -9.10
C ARG A 257 -10.14 2.82 -9.91
N ALA A 258 -10.80 1.85 -9.28
CA ALA A 258 -11.83 1.04 -9.95
C ALA A 258 -12.99 1.90 -10.48
N PHE A 259 -13.35 2.99 -9.78
CA PHE A 259 -14.32 3.98 -10.24
C PHE A 259 -13.75 4.96 -11.29
N ALA A 260 -12.45 5.26 -11.25
CA ALA A 260 -11.77 6.12 -12.21
C ALA A 260 -11.54 5.46 -13.58
N PHE A 261 -11.43 4.13 -13.60
CA PHE A 261 -11.17 3.39 -14.83
C PHE A 261 -12.36 3.40 -15.79
N GLY A 262 -12.05 3.41 -17.10
CA GLY A 262 -13.05 3.29 -18.16
C GLY A 262 -13.91 2.02 -18.00
N GLN A 263 -15.13 2.04 -18.54
CA GLN A 263 -16.01 0.86 -18.48
C GLN A 263 -15.32 -0.37 -19.11
N GLY A 264 -15.35 -1.51 -18.41
CA GLY A 264 -14.71 -2.75 -18.86
C GLY A 264 -13.18 -2.80 -18.71
N VAL A 265 -12.52 -1.69 -18.36
CA VAL A 265 -11.05 -1.63 -18.23
C VAL A 265 -10.57 -2.27 -16.93
N GLY A 266 -11.26 -2.00 -15.81
CA GLY A 266 -10.73 -2.31 -14.48
C GLY A 266 -10.35 -3.77 -14.24
N LYS A 267 -11.14 -4.74 -14.74
CA LYS A 267 -10.80 -6.16 -14.62
C LYS A 267 -9.46 -6.50 -15.29
N ARG A 268 -9.23 -6.00 -16.51
CA ARG A 268 -7.97 -6.27 -17.23
C ARG A 268 -6.81 -5.55 -16.57
N ALA A 269 -7.01 -4.30 -16.16
CA ALA A 269 -6.00 -3.49 -15.49
C ALA A 269 -5.47 -4.16 -14.21
N TYR A 270 -6.35 -4.57 -13.31
CA TYR A 270 -5.95 -5.21 -12.06
C TYR A 270 -5.31 -6.59 -12.24
N LEU A 271 -5.80 -7.38 -13.21
CA LEU A 271 -5.20 -8.68 -13.53
C LEU A 271 -3.76 -8.51 -14.04
N MET A 272 -3.57 -7.59 -15.00
CA MET A 272 -2.24 -7.30 -15.54
C MET A 272 -1.32 -6.70 -14.47
N ALA A 273 -1.83 -5.78 -13.63
CA ALA A 273 -1.07 -5.19 -12.54
C ALA A 273 -0.57 -6.25 -11.55
N GLY A 274 -1.42 -7.19 -11.14
CA GLY A 274 -1.01 -8.28 -10.26
C GLY A 274 0.06 -9.18 -10.86
N LEU A 275 -0.09 -9.56 -12.13
CA LEU A 275 0.89 -10.39 -12.84
C LEU A 275 2.25 -9.69 -13.03
N LEU A 276 2.22 -8.39 -13.36
CA LEU A 276 3.45 -7.60 -13.57
C LEU A 276 4.13 -7.23 -12.25
N TRP A 277 3.38 -7.11 -11.16
CA TRP A 277 3.95 -6.82 -9.85
C TRP A 277 4.59 -8.05 -9.19
N MET A 278 4.02 -9.25 -9.38
CA MET A 278 4.46 -10.48 -8.70
C MET A 278 5.98 -10.75 -8.75
N PRO A 279 6.71 -10.53 -9.86
CA PRO A 279 8.15 -10.74 -9.90
C PRO A 279 8.96 -9.72 -9.09
N ILE A 280 8.43 -8.51 -8.86
CA ILE A 280 9.18 -7.39 -8.26
C ILE A 280 9.70 -7.72 -6.85
N PRO A 281 8.86 -8.19 -5.89
CA PRO A 281 9.35 -8.56 -4.57
C PRO A 281 10.29 -9.78 -4.58
N ILE A 282 10.13 -10.69 -5.53
CA ILE A 282 11.01 -11.86 -5.67
C ILE A 282 12.41 -11.40 -6.06
N VAL A 283 12.51 -10.52 -7.05
CA VAL A 283 13.78 -9.94 -7.49
C VAL A 283 14.41 -9.10 -6.38
N ALA A 284 13.62 -8.26 -5.69
CA ALA A 284 14.11 -7.48 -4.57
C ALA A 284 14.62 -8.37 -3.41
N GLY A 285 13.87 -9.42 -3.07
CA GLY A 285 14.27 -10.41 -2.07
C GLY A 285 15.53 -11.18 -2.46
N PHE A 286 15.65 -11.57 -3.72
CA PHE A 286 16.84 -12.25 -4.25
C PHE A 286 18.10 -11.40 -4.13
N ILE A 287 18.03 -10.09 -4.42
CA ILE A 287 19.16 -9.16 -4.23
C ILE A 287 19.67 -9.21 -2.78
N ALA A 288 18.78 -9.32 -1.80
CA ALA A 288 19.15 -9.40 -0.38
C ALA A 288 19.93 -10.67 -0.03
N LEU A 289 19.70 -11.79 -0.74
CA LEU A 289 20.43 -13.03 -0.49
C LEU A 289 21.91 -12.95 -0.89
N ALA A 290 22.32 -11.93 -1.64
CA ALA A 290 23.74 -11.68 -1.93
C ALA A 290 24.52 -11.09 -0.75
N THR A 291 23.83 -10.66 0.32
CA THR A 291 24.44 -10.04 1.51
C THR A 291 25.61 -10.87 2.09
N PRO A 292 25.49 -12.19 2.31
CA PRO A 292 26.59 -13.01 2.85
C PRO A 292 27.82 -13.03 1.93
N ALA A 293 27.59 -13.15 0.61
CA ALA A 293 28.66 -13.15 -0.39
C ALA A 293 29.38 -11.79 -0.48
N LEU A 294 28.66 -10.70 -0.26
CA LEU A 294 29.22 -9.35 -0.24
C LEU A 294 29.87 -8.98 1.11
N GLY A 295 29.76 -9.83 2.13
CA GLY A 295 30.31 -9.55 3.46
C GLY A 295 29.67 -8.34 4.15
N ILE A 296 28.45 -7.96 3.76
CA ILE A 296 27.76 -6.78 4.28
C ILE A 296 27.22 -7.10 5.68
N ASN A 297 27.67 -6.32 6.68
CA ASN A 297 27.03 -6.33 7.99
C ASN A 297 25.76 -5.48 7.95
N VAL A 298 24.61 -6.06 8.30
CA VAL A 298 23.30 -5.40 8.23
C VAL A 298 22.88 -4.99 9.65
N PRO A 299 22.96 -3.69 10.03
CA PRO A 299 22.61 -3.24 11.38
C PRO A 299 21.11 -3.37 11.69
N GLY A 300 20.28 -3.27 10.65
CA GLY A 300 18.83 -3.40 10.70
C GLY A 300 18.33 -4.07 9.44
N ALA A 301 17.48 -5.09 9.59
CA ALA A 301 17.07 -5.95 8.47
C ALA A 301 16.28 -5.18 7.38
N ASP A 302 15.66 -4.05 7.74
CA ASP A 302 14.98 -3.11 6.84
C ASP A 302 15.93 -2.30 5.94
N MET A 303 17.23 -2.26 6.26
CA MET A 303 18.25 -1.53 5.50
C MET A 303 18.99 -2.39 4.46
N VAL A 304 18.74 -3.70 4.39
CA VAL A 304 19.51 -4.60 3.52
C VAL A 304 19.44 -4.22 2.04
N GLY A 305 18.25 -3.93 1.51
CA GLY A 305 18.08 -3.56 0.10
C GLY A 305 18.92 -2.33 -0.28
N PRO A 306 18.76 -1.21 0.46
CA PRO A 306 19.62 -0.03 0.31
C PRO A 306 21.12 -0.32 0.42
N LEU A 307 21.56 -1.12 1.41
CA LEU A 307 22.98 -1.42 1.64
C LEU A 307 23.60 -2.23 0.51
N VAL A 308 22.95 -3.31 0.07
CA VAL A 308 23.42 -4.14 -1.06
C VAL A 308 23.55 -3.31 -2.32
N ALA A 309 22.60 -2.42 -2.55
CA ALA A 309 22.62 -1.58 -3.73
C ALA A 309 23.70 -0.48 -3.68
N GLY A 310 24.02 0.05 -2.50
CA GLY A 310 25.14 0.97 -2.29
C GLY A 310 26.50 0.29 -2.53
N GLU A 311 26.67 -0.93 -2.03
CA GLU A 311 27.91 -1.71 -2.20
C GLU A 311 28.22 -2.00 -3.68
N LEU A 312 27.22 -2.43 -4.46
CA LEU A 312 27.43 -2.92 -5.83
C LEU A 312 27.68 -1.83 -6.88
N LEU A 313 27.30 -0.59 -6.60
CA LEU A 313 27.26 0.48 -7.58
C LEU A 313 28.01 1.75 -7.16
N GLY A 314 28.52 1.78 -5.93
CA GLY A 314 29.08 2.97 -5.32
C GLY A 314 28.13 4.17 -5.41
N LEU A 315 28.68 5.36 -5.62
CA LEU A 315 27.92 6.61 -5.63
C LEU A 315 26.80 6.63 -6.69
N ALA A 316 27.04 6.12 -7.89
CA ALA A 316 26.07 6.17 -8.98
C ALA A 316 24.82 5.34 -8.67
N GLY A 317 24.97 4.18 -8.03
CA GLY A 317 23.81 3.38 -7.63
C GLY A 317 23.14 3.87 -6.38
N ALA A 318 23.91 4.41 -5.43
CA ALA A 318 23.29 5.08 -4.28
C ALA A 318 22.33 6.19 -4.75
N ILE A 319 22.72 6.96 -5.78
CA ILE A 319 21.84 7.94 -6.44
C ILE A 319 20.60 7.27 -7.05
N ILE A 320 20.77 6.21 -7.85
CA ILE A 320 19.65 5.51 -8.52
C ILE A 320 18.68 4.92 -7.50
N VAL A 321 19.19 4.22 -6.48
CA VAL A 321 18.41 3.60 -5.40
C VAL A 321 17.66 4.67 -4.63
N PHE A 322 18.32 5.78 -4.30
CA PHE A 322 17.68 6.89 -3.62
C PHE A 322 16.50 7.43 -4.42
N ILE A 323 16.68 7.66 -5.73
CA ILE A 323 15.60 8.11 -6.63
C ILE A 323 14.46 7.09 -6.71
N VAL A 324 14.79 5.80 -6.85
CA VAL A 324 13.82 4.70 -6.98
C VAL A 324 12.98 4.54 -5.72
N VAL A 325 13.62 4.43 -4.56
CA VAL A 325 12.90 4.22 -3.31
C VAL A 325 12.11 5.47 -2.92
N PHE A 326 12.64 6.66 -3.19
CA PHE A 326 11.90 7.90 -2.97
C PHE A 326 10.71 8.06 -3.93
N SER A 327 10.85 7.63 -5.18
CA SER A 327 9.74 7.53 -6.15
C SER A 327 8.64 6.59 -5.65
N ALA A 328 9.00 5.39 -5.18
CA ALA A 328 8.07 4.42 -4.63
C ALA A 328 7.36 4.96 -3.38
N LEU A 329 8.10 5.70 -2.56
CA LEU A 329 7.57 6.30 -1.34
C LEU A 329 6.53 7.36 -1.63
N ALA A 330 6.89 8.31 -2.50
CA ALA A 330 6.02 9.40 -2.90
C ALA A 330 4.71 8.87 -3.48
N SER A 331 4.78 7.94 -4.46
CA SER A 331 3.63 7.27 -5.12
C SER A 331 2.70 6.50 -4.18
N SER A 332 3.25 5.97 -3.08
CA SER A 332 2.44 5.24 -2.10
C SER A 332 1.76 6.21 -1.14
N LEU A 333 2.51 7.23 -0.71
CA LEU A 333 2.08 8.17 0.31
C LEU A 333 0.99 9.08 -0.21
N ASP A 334 1.14 9.63 -1.42
CA ASP A 334 0.10 10.45 -2.05
C ASP A 334 -1.20 9.67 -2.30
N SER A 335 -1.11 8.42 -2.75
CA SER A 335 -2.24 7.55 -3.04
C SER A 335 -3.06 7.27 -1.79
N VAL A 336 -2.38 6.94 -0.69
CA VAL A 336 -3.04 6.66 0.59
C VAL A 336 -3.58 7.94 1.21
N LEU A 337 -2.83 9.05 1.10
CA LEU A 337 -3.25 10.36 1.62
C LEU A 337 -4.51 10.86 0.89
N ALA A 338 -4.51 10.80 -0.45
CA ALA A 338 -5.67 11.15 -1.28
C ALA A 338 -6.86 10.23 -0.98
N ALA A 339 -6.66 8.91 -0.97
CA ALA A 339 -7.76 7.97 -0.74
C ALA A 339 -8.36 8.06 0.66
N THR A 340 -7.53 8.29 1.69
CA THR A 340 -8.00 8.50 3.08
C THR A 340 -8.72 9.83 3.18
N SER A 341 -8.20 10.88 2.54
CA SER A 341 -8.87 12.18 2.48
C SER A 341 -10.23 12.09 1.79
N ASP A 342 -10.32 11.35 0.68
CA ASP A 342 -11.57 11.15 -0.06
C ASP A 342 -12.64 10.47 0.80
N LEU A 343 -12.24 9.43 1.56
CA LEU A 343 -13.12 8.71 2.47
C LEU A 343 -13.54 9.60 3.65
N VAL A 344 -12.63 10.35 4.27
CA VAL A 344 -12.99 11.31 5.33
C VAL A 344 -13.92 12.40 4.77
N THR A 345 -13.65 12.92 3.57
CA THR A 345 -14.43 14.01 2.97
C THR A 345 -15.84 13.55 2.60
N ARG A 346 -15.98 12.41 1.94
CA ARG A 346 -17.28 11.91 1.47
C ARG A 346 -18.07 11.23 2.56
N ASP A 347 -17.44 10.33 3.30
CA ASP A 347 -18.14 9.48 4.23
C ASP A 347 -18.34 10.12 5.60
N ILE A 348 -17.37 10.92 6.06
CA ILE A 348 -17.44 11.56 7.39
C ILE A 348 -17.94 12.99 7.27
N TYR A 349 -17.22 13.85 6.55
CA TYR A 349 -17.57 15.26 6.45
C TYR A 349 -18.92 15.45 5.78
N LYS A 350 -19.10 15.00 4.53
CA LYS A 350 -20.40 15.10 3.85
C LYS A 350 -21.43 14.11 4.41
N GLY A 351 -21.01 12.88 4.73
CA GLY A 351 -21.93 11.82 5.16
C GLY A 351 -22.51 12.00 6.57
N HIS A 352 -21.75 12.57 7.51
CA HIS A 352 -22.14 12.68 8.92
C HIS A 352 -22.22 14.12 9.43
N LEU A 353 -21.26 15.00 9.07
CA LEU A 353 -21.13 16.33 9.68
C LEU A 353 -21.93 17.41 8.94
N ARG A 354 -21.81 17.47 7.61
CA ARG A 354 -22.40 18.50 6.73
C ARG A 354 -23.01 17.88 5.47
N LYS A 355 -24.23 17.36 5.61
CA LYS A 355 -24.96 16.69 4.52
C LYS A 355 -25.27 17.61 3.33
N SER A 356 -25.61 18.87 3.63
CA SER A 356 -25.95 19.91 2.65
C SER A 356 -24.74 20.62 2.04
N ALA A 357 -23.51 20.15 2.27
CA ALA A 357 -22.31 20.80 1.72
C ALA A 357 -22.31 20.80 0.18
N GLY A 358 -22.19 22.00 -0.39
CA GLY A 358 -22.06 22.19 -1.84
C GLY A 358 -20.70 21.76 -2.37
N GLU A 359 -20.54 21.69 -3.70
CA GLU A 359 -19.31 21.16 -4.32
C GLU A 359 -18.04 21.94 -3.95
N ARG A 360 -18.12 23.28 -3.90
CA ARG A 360 -16.99 24.13 -3.54
C ARG A 360 -16.56 23.92 -2.08
N GLU A 361 -17.52 23.72 -1.18
CA GLU A 361 -17.26 23.44 0.23
C GLU A 361 -16.59 22.07 0.39
N VAL A 362 -17.10 21.04 -0.29
CA VAL A 362 -16.51 19.70 -0.29
C VAL A 362 -15.07 19.72 -0.84
N TYR A 363 -14.81 20.50 -1.89
CA TYR A 363 -13.47 20.66 -2.45
C TYR A 363 -12.48 21.31 -1.46
N LEU A 364 -12.90 22.36 -0.75
CA LEU A 364 -12.06 23.01 0.27
C LEU A 364 -11.86 22.12 1.50
N ALA A 365 -12.89 21.37 1.90
CA ALA A 365 -12.80 20.38 2.97
C ALA A 365 -11.77 19.30 2.61
N ALA A 366 -11.78 18.77 1.37
CA ALA A 366 -10.83 17.77 0.92
C ALA A 366 -9.37 18.23 1.07
N LYS A 367 -9.07 19.48 0.69
CA LYS A 367 -7.72 20.06 0.88
C LYS A 367 -7.34 20.23 2.35
N SER A 368 -8.28 20.70 3.17
CA SER A 368 -8.05 20.88 4.62
C SER A 368 -7.81 19.54 5.31
N ILE A 369 -8.51 18.49 4.89
CA ILE A 369 -8.36 17.12 5.39
C ILE A 369 -7.01 16.53 4.97
N VAL A 370 -6.56 16.72 3.73
CA VAL A 370 -5.22 16.30 3.29
C VAL A 370 -4.14 16.91 4.19
N LEU A 371 -4.22 18.22 4.46
CA LEU A 371 -3.28 18.91 5.34
C LEU A 371 -3.34 18.36 6.77
N PHE A 372 -4.54 18.16 7.31
CA PHE A 372 -4.75 17.61 8.65
C PHE A 372 -4.17 16.19 8.79
N LEU A 373 -4.42 15.31 7.82
CA LEU A 373 -3.86 13.95 7.79
C LEU A 373 -2.33 14.01 7.73
N GLY A 374 -1.76 14.87 6.89
CA GLY A 374 -0.32 15.07 6.80
C GLY A 374 0.32 15.50 8.13
N VAL A 375 -0.29 16.46 8.83
CA VAL A 375 0.19 16.96 10.13
C VAL A 375 0.10 15.87 11.20
N ILE A 376 -1.00 15.11 11.26
CA ILE A 376 -1.14 14.00 12.21
C ILE A 376 -0.13 12.90 11.94
N THR A 377 0.01 12.48 10.67
CA THR A 377 1.02 11.48 10.28
C THR A 377 2.41 11.94 10.70
N TRP A 378 2.78 13.18 10.39
CA TRP A 378 4.07 13.76 10.78
C TRP A 378 4.28 13.74 12.31
N ALA A 379 3.28 14.19 13.08
CA ALA A 379 3.36 14.22 14.53
C ALA A 379 3.54 12.82 15.15
N VAL A 380 2.88 11.80 14.59
CA VAL A 380 3.03 10.42 15.07
C VAL A 380 4.36 9.80 14.61
N CYS A 381 4.81 10.07 13.38
CA CYS A 381 6.12 9.62 12.90
C CYS A 381 7.27 10.16 13.75
N MET A 382 7.13 11.37 14.33
CA MET A 382 8.12 11.93 15.26
C MET A 382 8.35 11.07 16.53
N LEU A 383 7.40 10.21 16.88
CA LEU A 383 7.49 9.33 18.05
C LEU A 383 8.23 8.00 17.74
N ARG A 384 8.44 7.66 16.47
CA ARG A 384 9.09 6.41 16.00
C ARG A 384 8.48 5.16 16.66
N LEU A 385 7.15 5.05 16.64
CA LEU A 385 6.41 3.95 17.28
C LEU A 385 6.60 2.63 16.52
N GLY A 386 7.42 1.72 17.08
CA GLY A 386 7.64 0.38 16.54
C GLY A 386 8.49 0.36 15.26
N THR A 387 8.51 -0.79 14.58
CA THR A 387 9.17 -0.96 13.28
C THR A 387 8.16 -0.93 12.14
N LEU A 388 8.63 -0.69 10.91
CA LEU A 388 7.80 -0.70 9.70
C LEU A 388 6.96 -1.98 9.59
N GLY A 389 7.64 -3.13 9.74
CA GLY A 389 6.99 -4.44 9.70
C GLY A 389 5.97 -4.63 10.82
N ALA A 390 6.26 -4.20 12.05
CA ALA A 390 5.34 -4.34 13.17
C ALA A 390 4.03 -3.57 12.95
N VAL A 391 4.12 -2.33 12.46
CA VAL A 391 2.95 -1.50 12.13
C VAL A 391 2.12 -2.16 11.03
N LEU A 392 2.74 -2.62 9.94
CA LEU A 392 2.01 -3.26 8.83
C LEU A 392 1.27 -4.53 9.27
N GLN A 393 1.94 -5.37 10.05
CA GLN A 393 1.34 -6.63 10.49
C GLN A 393 0.22 -6.44 11.52
N PHE A 394 0.35 -5.42 12.38
CA PHE A 394 -0.73 -5.00 13.28
C PHE A 394 -1.98 -4.57 12.49
N LEU A 395 -1.79 -3.77 11.43
CA LEU A 395 -2.88 -3.31 10.57
C LEU A 395 -3.53 -4.45 9.78
N GLY A 396 -2.86 -5.59 9.62
CA GLY A 396 -3.39 -6.71 8.87
C GLY A 396 -4.64 -7.33 9.47
N ALA A 397 -4.77 -7.32 10.80
CA ALA A 397 -6.00 -7.77 11.46
C ALA A 397 -7.23 -6.95 11.05
N PHE A 398 -7.06 -5.63 10.85
CA PHE A 398 -8.15 -4.73 10.48
C PHE A 398 -8.67 -5.04 9.09
N VAL A 399 -7.79 -5.02 8.08
CA VAL A 399 -8.20 -5.18 6.68
C VAL A 399 -8.64 -6.59 6.35
N ALA A 400 -7.98 -7.60 6.93
CA ALA A 400 -8.34 -9.01 6.71
C ALA A 400 -9.75 -9.35 7.20
N SER A 401 -10.23 -8.67 8.26
CA SER A 401 -11.59 -8.84 8.78
C SER A 401 -12.67 -8.44 7.78
N THR A 402 -12.33 -7.65 6.76
CA THR A 402 -13.28 -7.10 5.78
C THR A 402 -13.33 -7.86 4.46
N ILE A 403 -12.43 -8.82 4.24
CA ILE A 403 -12.37 -9.63 3.01
C ILE A 403 -13.72 -10.26 2.73
N MET A 404 -14.22 -11.07 3.67
CA MET A 404 -15.45 -11.81 3.47
C MET A 404 -16.68 -10.90 3.40
N PRO A 405 -16.84 -9.87 4.26
CA PRO A 405 -17.85 -8.84 4.09
C PRO A 405 -17.91 -8.25 2.68
N ILE A 406 -16.77 -7.92 2.07
CA ILE A 406 -16.75 -7.30 0.74
C ILE A 406 -17.09 -8.31 -0.35
N VAL A 407 -16.49 -9.50 -0.31
CA VAL A 407 -16.76 -10.57 -1.29
C VAL A 407 -18.23 -11.01 -1.22
N ALA A 408 -18.73 -11.34 -0.04
CA ALA A 408 -20.11 -11.72 0.16
C ALA A 408 -21.06 -10.60 -0.24
N GLY A 409 -20.72 -9.35 0.09
CA GLY A 409 -21.54 -8.18 -0.26
C GLY A 409 -21.67 -7.96 -1.76
N LEU A 410 -20.64 -8.28 -2.53
CA LEU A 410 -20.65 -8.14 -3.98
C LEU A 410 -21.36 -9.30 -4.66
N TYR A 411 -21.17 -10.54 -4.20
CA TYR A 411 -21.61 -11.73 -4.93
C TYR A 411 -22.86 -12.41 -4.36
N TRP A 412 -23.12 -12.29 -3.06
CA TRP A 412 -24.21 -12.97 -2.38
C TRP A 412 -25.36 -12.03 -2.04
N ARG A 413 -26.54 -12.37 -2.57
CA ARG A 413 -27.78 -11.66 -2.27
C ARG A 413 -28.22 -11.80 -0.82
N ARG A 414 -27.94 -12.95 -0.21
CA ARG A 414 -28.48 -13.34 1.11
C ARG A 414 -27.69 -12.81 2.31
N THR A 415 -26.54 -12.17 2.10
CA THR A 415 -25.68 -11.74 3.21
C THR A 415 -26.35 -10.66 4.04
N ASN A 416 -26.45 -10.93 5.34
CA ASN A 416 -27.10 -10.02 6.30
C ASN A 416 -26.09 -9.03 6.93
N PRO A 417 -26.55 -7.82 7.34
CA PRO A 417 -25.67 -6.80 7.91
C PRO A 417 -25.08 -7.14 9.29
N TRP A 418 -25.82 -7.86 10.15
CA TRP A 418 -25.37 -8.13 11.53
C TRP A 418 -24.20 -9.10 11.57
N GLY A 419 -24.24 -10.13 10.72
CA GLY A 419 -23.13 -11.04 10.48
C GLY A 419 -21.88 -10.34 9.96
N VAL A 420 -22.05 -9.36 9.07
CA VAL A 420 -20.97 -8.53 8.55
C VAL A 420 -20.36 -7.64 9.63
N ILE A 421 -21.19 -7.00 10.47
CA ILE A 421 -20.71 -6.20 11.60
C ILE A 421 -19.92 -7.08 12.58
N ALA A 422 -20.49 -8.23 12.97
CA ALA A 422 -19.81 -9.16 13.86
C ALA A 422 -18.50 -9.67 13.26
N ALA A 423 -18.48 -9.99 11.95
CA ALA A 423 -17.29 -10.43 11.24
C ALA A 423 -16.16 -9.39 11.25
N MET A 424 -16.48 -8.12 11.00
CA MET A 424 -15.50 -7.04 11.03
C MET A 424 -14.96 -6.79 12.45
N VAL A 425 -15.85 -6.73 13.46
CA VAL A 425 -15.46 -6.43 14.85
C VAL A 425 -14.71 -7.60 15.47
N LEU A 426 -15.31 -8.79 15.49
CA LEU A 426 -14.72 -9.96 16.13
C LEU A 426 -13.51 -10.49 15.36
N GLY A 427 -13.53 -10.40 14.01
CA GLY A 427 -12.34 -10.72 13.21
C GLY A 427 -11.16 -9.84 13.58
N THR A 428 -11.37 -8.51 13.65
CA THR A 428 -10.31 -7.58 14.07
C THR A 428 -9.84 -7.85 15.51
N VAL A 429 -10.76 -7.96 16.47
CA VAL A 429 -10.40 -8.16 17.89
C VAL A 429 -9.66 -9.47 18.12
N ILE A 430 -10.14 -10.58 17.56
CA ILE A 430 -9.50 -11.88 17.73
C ILE A 430 -8.17 -11.93 16.96
N GLY A 431 -8.09 -11.34 15.76
CA GLY A 431 -6.84 -11.22 15.02
C GLY A 431 -5.77 -10.42 15.78
N LEU A 432 -6.16 -9.29 16.40
CA LEU A 432 -5.26 -8.51 17.25
C LEU A 432 -4.86 -9.26 18.52
N TYR A 433 -5.78 -9.99 19.14
CA TYR A 433 -5.43 -10.85 20.26
C TYR A 433 -4.38 -11.89 19.86
N SER A 434 -4.56 -12.55 18.70
CA SER A 434 -3.58 -13.51 18.17
C SER A 434 -2.24 -12.88 17.80
N TYR A 435 -2.21 -11.61 17.36
CA TYR A 435 -0.97 -10.87 17.14
C TYR A 435 -0.09 -10.86 18.40
N PHE A 436 -0.68 -10.54 19.55
CA PHE A 436 0.04 -10.46 20.83
C PHE A 436 0.24 -11.82 21.52
N ALA A 437 -0.73 -12.72 21.39
CA ALA A 437 -0.71 -14.02 22.09
C ALA A 437 0.11 -15.10 21.37
N ILE A 438 0.20 -15.05 20.04
CA ILE A 438 0.87 -16.07 19.22
C ILE A 438 2.04 -15.45 18.47
N GLY A 439 1.81 -14.37 17.72
CA GLY A 439 2.88 -13.66 17.02
C GLY A 439 2.40 -12.79 15.85
N PHE A 440 3.29 -11.94 15.35
CA PHE A 440 2.96 -10.96 14.31
C PHE A 440 2.48 -11.59 12.99
N TYR A 441 2.89 -12.82 12.71
CA TYR A 441 2.64 -13.53 11.45
C TYR A 441 1.31 -14.31 11.42
N VAL A 442 0.39 -14.09 12.37
CA VAL A 442 -0.93 -14.78 12.36
C VAL A 442 -2.15 -13.86 12.38
N ALA A 443 -1.96 -12.56 12.60
CA ALA A 443 -3.05 -11.63 12.88
C ALA A 443 -4.07 -11.53 11.73
N ALA A 444 -3.59 -11.37 10.50
CA ALA A 444 -4.44 -11.30 9.31
C ALA A 444 -5.09 -12.66 9.01
N LEU A 445 -4.34 -13.75 9.19
CA LEU A 445 -4.84 -15.10 8.99
C LEU A 445 -6.03 -15.41 9.90
N VAL A 446 -5.87 -15.21 11.20
CA VAL A 446 -6.94 -15.46 12.19
C VAL A 446 -8.12 -14.51 11.96
N SER A 447 -7.84 -13.23 11.71
CA SER A 447 -8.90 -12.24 11.44
C SER A 447 -9.77 -12.62 10.24
N ALA A 448 -9.15 -13.00 9.12
CA ALA A 448 -9.86 -13.45 7.93
C ALA A 448 -10.66 -14.74 8.19
N ALA A 449 -10.09 -15.70 8.90
CA ALA A 449 -10.76 -16.97 9.20
C ALA A 449 -12.01 -16.77 10.05
N ILE A 450 -11.92 -15.98 11.13
CA ILE A 450 -13.04 -15.64 12.00
C ILE A 450 -14.11 -14.86 11.22
N SER A 451 -13.69 -13.85 10.46
CA SER A 451 -14.61 -13.07 9.63
C SER A 451 -15.35 -13.94 8.63
N MET A 452 -14.64 -14.84 7.95
CA MET A 452 -15.21 -15.77 6.99
C MET A 452 -16.23 -16.70 7.64
N ALA A 453 -15.88 -17.32 8.77
CA ALA A 453 -16.79 -18.19 9.51
C ALA A 453 -18.07 -17.45 9.93
N LEU A 454 -17.95 -16.24 10.47
CA LEU A 454 -19.09 -15.44 10.92
C LEU A 454 -20.00 -15.03 9.76
N VAL A 455 -19.44 -14.61 8.63
CA VAL A 455 -20.26 -14.30 7.44
C VAL A 455 -20.97 -15.54 6.91
N LEU A 456 -20.28 -16.68 6.81
CA LEU A 456 -20.86 -17.94 6.32
C LEU A 456 -21.99 -18.43 7.22
N ILE A 457 -21.73 -18.57 8.53
CA ILE A 457 -22.69 -19.07 9.52
C ILE A 457 -23.90 -18.14 9.61
N SER A 458 -23.68 -16.83 9.74
CA SER A 458 -24.78 -15.88 9.85
C SER A 458 -25.61 -15.78 8.57
N THR A 459 -25.00 -15.87 7.39
CA THR A 459 -25.73 -15.85 6.11
C THR A 459 -26.58 -17.10 5.96
N TRP A 460 -26.14 -18.24 6.50
CA TRP A 460 -26.91 -19.48 6.52
C TRP A 460 -28.06 -19.44 7.53
N LEU A 461 -27.81 -18.99 8.76
CA LEU A 461 -28.81 -18.94 9.84
C LEU A 461 -29.86 -17.84 9.64
N TRP A 462 -29.43 -16.66 9.21
CA TRP A 462 -30.29 -15.47 9.07
C TRP A 462 -30.06 -14.80 7.71
N PRO A 463 -30.51 -15.44 6.61
CA PRO A 463 -30.40 -14.85 5.28
C PRO A 463 -31.28 -13.61 5.15
N ARG A 464 -30.76 -12.56 4.50
CA ARG A 464 -31.51 -11.36 4.12
C ARG A 464 -31.34 -11.11 2.64
N ASP A 465 -32.42 -11.14 1.87
CA ASP A 465 -32.35 -10.86 0.43
C ASP A 465 -32.04 -9.37 0.19
N PHE A 466 -31.25 -9.10 -0.85
CA PHE A 466 -30.78 -7.78 -1.22
C PHE A 466 -31.03 -7.52 -2.71
N GLN A 467 -31.55 -6.33 -3.01
CA GLN A 467 -31.83 -5.89 -4.38
C GLN A 467 -30.65 -5.09 -4.92
N TRP A 468 -29.92 -5.67 -5.89
CA TRP A 468 -28.75 -5.03 -6.50
C TRP A 468 -29.02 -3.67 -7.15
N ALA A 469 -30.26 -3.41 -7.57
CA ALA A 469 -30.65 -2.14 -8.17
C ALA A 469 -30.43 -0.95 -7.22
N SER A 470 -30.58 -1.15 -5.91
CA SER A 470 -30.35 -0.11 -4.89
C SER A 470 -28.92 0.42 -4.85
N LEU A 471 -27.93 -0.32 -5.38
CA LEU A 471 -26.54 0.15 -5.48
C LEU A 471 -26.31 1.15 -6.62
N ARG A 472 -27.26 1.26 -7.56
CA ARG A 472 -27.17 2.20 -8.69
C ARG A 472 -27.67 3.59 -8.35
N GLU A 473 -28.48 3.72 -7.30
CA GLU A 473 -28.95 5.01 -6.82
C GLU A 473 -27.72 5.82 -6.39
N ALA A 474 -27.59 7.03 -6.95
CA ALA A 474 -26.50 7.93 -6.55
C ALA A 474 -26.55 8.06 -5.03
N PRO A 475 -25.41 7.91 -4.32
CA PRO A 475 -25.40 8.02 -2.87
C PRO A 475 -26.13 9.31 -2.49
N ALA A 476 -27.23 9.17 -1.75
CA ALA A 476 -28.04 10.28 -1.29
C ALA A 476 -27.19 11.19 -0.40
N HIS A 477 -26.44 12.07 -1.05
CA HIS A 477 -25.85 13.25 -0.47
C HIS A 477 -26.80 14.41 -0.81
N GLY A 478 -28.06 14.25 -0.39
CA GLY A 478 -29.03 15.32 -0.31
C GLY A 478 -28.81 16.13 0.95
#